data_AF-A0A2E0SAK7-F1
#
_entry.id   AF-A0A2E0SAK7-F1
#
_cell.length_a   1.000
_cell.length_b   1.000
_cell.length_c   1.000
_cell.angle_alpha   90.00
_cell.angle_beta   90.00
_cell.angle_gamma   90.00
#
_symmetry.space_group_name_H-M   'P 1'
#
loop_
_entity.id
_entity.type
_entity.pdbx_description
1 polymer ?
#
loop_
_entity_poly.entity_id
_entity_poly.type
_entity_poly.pdbx_seq_one_letter_code
_entity_poly.pdbx_strand_id
1 'polypeptide(L)'
;MTYYIYHIPGKKIGVTCDLNNRVTVQQGYDSTEYEILENSDDIDYISSKEIELQREYGYKVDMVPYKNLKPKTSMNINVTEQTTTFPCPINKLKGQLFDNIGMKWQTEHGQLDITPRTIDWIMKNVKTSMFNNDRSYVYNKAFARFYDNNDVFAKPTPVKCSKKPLKMFENIRQWADERGLYDAGDPKTQLIKLQEEMGELAKATLEKDHDEVVDAIGDMVVVLTNLAHLNNVHIETCIAEAYNVISKRTGKMVNGTFVKDAD
;
A
#
# COMPACT_ATOMS: atom_id res chain seq x y z
N MET A 1 -26.57 -2.81 -9.84
CA MET A 1 -25.22 -2.36 -9.41
C MET A 1 -25.28 -0.87 -9.55
N THR A 2 -25.24 -0.16 -8.44
CA THR A 2 -25.43 1.29 -8.45
C THR A 2 -24.11 1.97 -8.74
N TYR A 3 -24.11 2.89 -9.70
CA TYR A 3 -22.95 3.68 -10.06
C TYR A 3 -23.11 5.08 -9.49
N TYR A 4 -22.02 5.61 -8.94
CA TYR A 4 -21.93 6.92 -8.33
C TYR A 4 -20.99 7.80 -9.15
N ILE A 5 -21.46 9.00 -9.51
CA ILE A 5 -20.62 10.07 -10.01
C ILE A 5 -20.15 10.86 -8.79
N TYR A 6 -18.84 10.88 -8.56
CA TYR A 6 -18.23 11.65 -7.49
C TYR A 6 -17.39 12.79 -8.06
N HIS A 7 -17.36 13.89 -7.33
CA HIS A 7 -16.58 15.07 -7.65
C HIS A 7 -15.63 15.38 -6.49
N ILE A 8 -14.35 15.50 -6.83
CA ILE A 8 -13.33 16.01 -5.93
C ILE A 8 -13.03 17.45 -6.39
N PRO A 9 -13.44 18.47 -5.64
CA PRO A 9 -13.31 19.87 -6.03
C PRO A 9 -11.88 20.24 -6.43
N GLY A 10 -11.73 20.86 -7.60
CA GLY A 10 -10.44 21.27 -8.16
C GLY A 10 -9.55 20.14 -8.68
N LYS A 11 -10.02 18.88 -8.66
CA LYS A 11 -9.22 17.71 -9.09
C LYS A 11 -9.84 16.98 -10.28
N LYS A 12 -11.03 16.38 -10.10
CA LYS A 12 -11.69 15.56 -11.14
C LYS A 12 -13.13 15.19 -10.79
N ILE A 13 -13.83 14.72 -11.82
CA ILE A 13 -15.09 13.97 -11.72
C ILE A 13 -14.85 12.55 -12.23
N GLY A 14 -15.38 11.55 -11.55
CA GLY A 14 -15.28 10.16 -12.00
C GLY A 14 -16.43 9.28 -11.54
N VAL A 15 -16.50 8.07 -12.10
CA VAL A 15 -17.53 7.07 -11.77
C VAL A 15 -16.95 5.91 -10.95
N THR A 16 -17.74 5.39 -10.02
CA THR A 16 -17.44 4.16 -9.27
C THR A 16 -18.70 3.41 -8.86
N CYS A 17 -18.62 2.08 -8.71
CA CYS A 17 -19.66 1.27 -8.07
C CYS A 17 -19.44 1.07 -6.56
N ASP A 18 -18.27 1.46 -6.06
CA ASP A 18 -17.91 1.40 -4.64
C ASP A 18 -17.20 2.70 -4.27
N LEU A 19 -17.95 3.61 -3.64
CA LEU A 19 -17.51 4.97 -3.35
C LEU A 19 -16.42 4.98 -2.28
N ASN A 20 -16.67 4.29 -1.17
CA ASN A 20 -15.75 4.26 -0.03
C ASN A 20 -14.41 3.63 -0.42
N ASN A 21 -14.43 2.47 -1.07
CA ASN A 21 -13.20 1.81 -1.47
C ASN A 21 -12.44 2.63 -2.53
N ARG A 22 -13.14 3.19 -3.53
CA ARG A 22 -12.49 3.89 -4.64
C ARG A 22 -11.97 5.28 -4.27
N VAL A 23 -12.70 6.04 -3.48
CA VAL A 23 -12.41 7.46 -3.21
C VAL A 23 -11.65 7.61 -1.89
N THR A 24 -12.08 6.90 -0.85
CA THR A 24 -11.47 7.00 0.48
C THR A 24 -10.31 6.02 0.65
N VAL A 25 -10.53 4.72 0.42
CA VAL A 25 -9.47 3.72 0.67
C VAL A 25 -8.34 3.78 -0.36
N GLN A 26 -8.67 3.87 -1.66
CA GLN A 26 -7.66 3.84 -2.74
C GLN A 26 -7.04 5.21 -3.03
N GLN A 27 -7.82 6.29 -2.91
CA GLN A 27 -7.38 7.63 -3.30
C GLN A 27 -7.10 8.54 -2.11
N GLY A 28 -7.46 8.13 -0.88
CA GLY A 28 -7.11 8.83 0.35
C GLY A 28 -7.94 10.07 0.66
N TYR A 29 -9.06 10.30 -0.03
CA TYR A 29 -9.93 11.46 0.24
C TYR A 29 -10.97 11.11 1.31
N ASP A 30 -11.07 11.96 2.33
CA ASP A 30 -12.11 11.83 3.35
C ASP A 30 -13.49 12.10 2.75
N SER A 31 -14.53 11.55 3.37
CA SER A 31 -15.94 11.80 3.06
C SER A 31 -16.33 13.28 2.97
N THR A 32 -15.59 14.19 3.63
CA THR A 32 -15.81 15.63 3.55
C THR A 32 -15.13 16.32 2.36
N GLU A 33 -14.22 15.62 1.67
CA GLU A 33 -13.39 16.18 0.60
C GLU A 33 -13.92 15.88 -0.81
N TYR A 34 -15.01 15.12 -0.90
CA TYR A 34 -15.68 14.84 -2.17
C TYR A 34 -17.20 14.84 -2.01
N GLU A 35 -17.89 15.09 -3.11
CA GLU A 35 -19.35 15.11 -3.17
C GLU A 35 -19.87 14.11 -4.20
N ILE A 36 -21.10 13.62 -3.99
CA ILE A 36 -21.81 12.77 -4.94
C ILE A 36 -22.69 13.67 -5.78
N LEU A 37 -22.41 13.74 -7.08
CA LEU A 37 -23.19 14.57 -8.02
C LEU A 37 -24.44 13.84 -8.51
N GLU A 38 -24.35 12.54 -8.76
CA GLU A 38 -25.44 11.73 -9.32
C GLU A 38 -25.23 10.26 -8.96
N ASN A 39 -26.31 9.48 -8.93
CA ASN A 39 -26.25 8.02 -8.87
C ASN A 39 -27.37 7.38 -9.69
N SER A 40 -27.10 6.22 -10.28
CA SER A 40 -28.08 5.45 -11.04
C SER A 40 -27.59 4.01 -11.22
N ASP A 41 -28.52 3.09 -11.46
CA ASP A 41 -28.20 1.71 -11.85
C ASP A 41 -27.94 1.55 -13.36
N ASP A 42 -28.24 2.59 -14.16
CA ASP A 42 -28.03 2.61 -15.61
C ASP A 42 -26.63 3.15 -15.95
N ILE A 43 -25.77 2.26 -16.46
CA ILE A 43 -24.39 2.57 -16.83
C ILE A 43 -24.27 3.48 -18.06
N ASP A 44 -25.19 3.39 -19.02
CA ASP A 44 -25.16 4.22 -20.22
C ASP A 44 -25.56 5.66 -19.87
N TYR A 45 -26.54 5.81 -18.98
CA TYR A 45 -26.91 7.10 -18.41
C TYR A 45 -25.74 7.73 -17.64
N ILE A 46 -25.15 6.99 -16.69
CA ILE A 46 -24.05 7.50 -15.84
C ILE A 46 -22.82 7.83 -16.66
N SER A 47 -22.45 7.00 -17.64
CA SER A 47 -21.29 7.25 -18.50
C SER A 47 -21.51 8.48 -19.38
N SER A 48 -22.73 8.74 -19.84
CA SER A 48 -23.07 9.95 -20.58
C SER A 48 -23.01 11.19 -19.68
N LYS A 49 -23.55 11.08 -18.46
CA LYS A 49 -23.63 12.16 -17.49
C LYS A 49 -22.25 12.54 -16.91
N GLU A 50 -21.36 11.58 -16.72
CA GLU A 50 -19.96 11.82 -16.35
C GLU A 50 -19.27 12.73 -17.37
N ILE A 51 -19.41 12.44 -18.66
CA ILE A 51 -18.79 13.24 -19.74
C ILE A 51 -19.37 14.67 -19.77
N GLU A 52 -20.68 14.80 -19.58
CA GLU A 52 -21.37 16.09 -19.49
C GLU A 52 -20.81 16.93 -18.34
N LEU A 53 -20.74 16.35 -17.14
CA LEU A 53 -20.25 17.00 -15.93
C LEU A 53 -18.75 17.34 -16.02
N GLN A 54 -17.93 16.45 -16.57
CA GLN A 54 -16.51 16.74 -16.81
C GLN A 54 -16.32 17.96 -17.73
N ARG A 55 -17.16 18.11 -18.76
CA ARG A 55 -17.12 19.29 -19.65
C ARG A 55 -17.60 20.56 -18.97
N GLU A 56 -18.69 20.48 -18.22
CA GLU A 56 -19.27 21.63 -17.50
C GLU A 56 -18.29 22.20 -16.46
N TYR A 57 -17.63 21.32 -15.71
CA TYR A 57 -16.63 21.70 -14.70
C TYR A 57 -15.23 21.96 -15.29
N GLY A 58 -15.05 21.82 -16.60
CA GLY A 58 -13.77 22.09 -17.28
C GLY A 58 -12.66 21.05 -17.02
N TYR A 59 -13.02 19.85 -16.57
CA TYR A 59 -12.08 18.75 -16.41
C TYR A 59 -11.80 18.04 -17.73
N LYS A 60 -10.63 17.40 -17.83
CA LYS A 60 -10.28 16.59 -19.00
C LYS A 60 -11.23 15.39 -19.08
N VAL A 61 -11.85 15.21 -20.25
CA VAL A 61 -12.71 14.07 -20.53
C VAL A 61 -11.86 12.84 -20.82
N ASP A 62 -12.21 11.72 -20.20
CA ASP A 62 -11.52 10.46 -20.41
C ASP A 62 -11.68 9.95 -21.86
N MET A 63 -10.59 9.46 -22.45
CA MET A 63 -10.59 8.94 -23.83
C MET A 63 -11.41 7.65 -23.97
N VAL A 64 -11.61 6.92 -22.88
CA VAL A 64 -12.39 5.67 -22.84
C VAL A 64 -13.56 5.87 -21.86
N PRO A 65 -14.81 5.88 -22.34
CA PRO A 65 -15.99 6.03 -21.48
C PRO A 65 -16.08 4.91 -20.44
N TYR A 66 -16.62 5.24 -19.25
CA TYR A 66 -16.73 4.29 -18.15
C TYR A 66 -17.44 2.98 -18.51
N LYS A 67 -18.49 3.05 -19.35
CA LYS A 67 -19.20 1.86 -19.85
C LYS A 67 -18.34 0.86 -20.61
N ASN A 68 -17.22 1.32 -21.18
CA ASN A 68 -16.28 0.50 -21.91
C ASN A 68 -15.12 0.01 -21.02
N LEU A 69 -15.03 0.46 -19.78
CA LEU A 69 -14.10 -0.06 -18.80
C LEU A 69 -14.60 -1.43 -18.33
N LYS A 70 -13.83 -2.49 -18.62
CA LYS A 70 -14.12 -3.81 -18.08
C LYS A 70 -13.79 -3.81 -16.59
N PRO A 71 -14.75 -3.99 -15.66
CA PRO A 71 -14.44 -4.18 -14.26
C PRO A 71 -13.57 -5.44 -14.14
N LYS A 72 -12.32 -5.30 -13.71
CA LYS A 72 -11.46 -6.46 -13.39
C LYS A 72 -11.98 -7.08 -12.10
N THR A 73 -12.96 -7.96 -12.22
CA THR A 73 -13.52 -8.68 -11.07
C THR A 73 -13.43 -10.18 -11.32
N SER A 74 -12.94 -10.87 -10.29
CA SER A 74 -12.54 -12.29 -10.18
C SER A 74 -11.19 -12.67 -10.80
N MET A 75 -10.22 -12.95 -9.94
CA MET A 75 -9.08 -13.80 -10.28
C MET A 75 -9.60 -15.22 -10.50
N ASN A 76 -9.90 -15.59 -11.75
CA ASN A 76 -10.33 -16.95 -12.07
C ASN A 76 -9.12 -17.89 -12.03
N ILE A 77 -8.83 -18.40 -10.83
CA ILE A 77 -7.81 -19.42 -10.62
C ILE A 77 -8.26 -20.76 -11.19
N ASN A 78 -7.31 -21.51 -11.74
CA ASN A 78 -7.54 -22.88 -12.18
C ASN A 78 -6.87 -23.83 -11.19
N VAL A 79 -7.67 -24.65 -10.51
CA VAL A 79 -7.21 -25.61 -9.53
C VAL A 79 -7.21 -27.01 -10.17
N THR A 80 -6.03 -27.62 -10.22
CA THR A 80 -5.85 -29.03 -10.59
C THR A 80 -5.46 -29.82 -9.34
N GLU A 81 -5.32 -31.14 -9.44
CA GLU A 81 -4.77 -31.96 -8.35
C GLU A 81 -3.42 -31.41 -7.85
N GLN A 82 -2.49 -31.15 -8.77
CA GLN A 82 -1.11 -30.81 -8.42
C GLN A 82 -0.89 -29.32 -8.16
N THR A 83 -1.57 -28.44 -8.89
CA THR A 83 -1.26 -27.01 -8.92
C THR A 83 -2.49 -26.12 -8.92
N THR A 84 -2.34 -24.93 -8.31
CA THR A 84 -3.24 -23.79 -8.48
C THR A 84 -2.57 -22.81 -9.42
N THR A 85 -3.22 -22.51 -10.54
CA THR A 85 -2.74 -21.61 -11.58
C THR A 85 -3.48 -20.28 -11.53
N PHE A 86 -2.73 -19.19 -11.47
CA PHE A 86 -3.21 -17.81 -11.48
C PHE A 86 -3.21 -17.25 -12.92
N PRO A 87 -4.25 -16.48 -13.31
CA PRO A 87 -4.41 -15.93 -14.65
C PRO A 87 -3.56 -14.66 -14.88
N CYS A 88 -2.37 -14.60 -14.29
CA CYS A 88 -1.46 -13.47 -14.44
C CYS A 88 0.02 -13.88 -14.30
N PRO A 89 0.93 -13.10 -14.90
CA PRO A 89 2.36 -13.24 -14.67
C PRO A 89 2.77 -12.84 -13.23
N ILE A 90 3.93 -13.33 -12.78
CA ILE A 90 4.44 -13.13 -11.41
C ILE A 90 4.51 -11.65 -11.02
N ASN A 91 4.92 -10.77 -11.95
CA ASN A 91 5.05 -9.34 -11.69
C ASN A 91 3.72 -8.63 -11.39
N LYS A 92 2.58 -9.21 -11.81
CA LYS A 92 1.23 -8.70 -11.55
C LYS A 92 0.52 -9.45 -10.43
N LEU A 93 1.01 -10.65 -10.08
CA LEU A 93 0.35 -11.54 -9.14
C LEU A 93 0.22 -10.92 -7.74
N LYS A 94 1.28 -10.29 -7.21
CA LYS A 94 1.25 -9.71 -5.86
C LYS A 94 0.06 -8.77 -5.68
N GLY A 95 -0.09 -7.78 -6.55
CA GLY A 95 -1.21 -6.82 -6.49
C GLY A 95 -2.57 -7.50 -6.57
N GLN A 96 -2.74 -8.44 -7.51
CA GLN A 96 -4.00 -9.16 -7.65
C GLN A 96 -4.34 -10.05 -6.44
N LEU A 97 -3.34 -10.62 -5.76
CA LEU A 97 -3.58 -11.36 -4.52
C LEU A 97 -4.05 -10.43 -3.40
N PHE A 98 -3.46 -9.24 -3.27
CA PHE A 98 -3.93 -8.21 -2.33
C PHE A 98 -5.37 -7.78 -2.63
N ASP A 99 -5.71 -7.61 -3.91
CA ASP A 99 -7.08 -7.27 -4.35
C ASP A 99 -8.12 -8.38 -4.04
N ASN A 100 -7.66 -9.62 -3.79
CA ASN A 100 -8.52 -10.79 -3.54
C ASN A 100 -8.26 -11.42 -2.16
N ILE A 101 -7.81 -10.64 -1.17
CA ILE A 101 -7.68 -11.13 0.21
C ILE A 101 -9.02 -11.71 0.71
N GLY A 102 -8.95 -12.86 1.38
CA GLY A 102 -10.11 -13.61 1.84
C GLY A 102 -10.70 -14.57 0.81
N MET A 103 -10.23 -14.55 -0.45
CA MET A 103 -10.61 -15.55 -1.45
C MET A 103 -10.20 -16.96 -1.00
N LYS A 104 -11.15 -17.90 -1.07
CA LYS A 104 -10.94 -19.30 -0.65
C LYS A 104 -11.18 -20.24 -1.80
N TRP A 105 -10.44 -21.35 -1.83
CA TRP A 105 -10.68 -22.43 -2.78
C TRP A 105 -10.38 -23.79 -2.19
N GLN A 106 -10.98 -24.82 -2.77
CA GLN A 106 -10.79 -26.20 -2.36
C GLN A 106 -9.70 -26.85 -3.19
N THR A 107 -8.85 -27.62 -2.52
CA THR A 107 -7.89 -28.53 -3.15
C THR A 107 -8.08 -29.94 -2.56
N GLU A 108 -7.49 -30.95 -3.18
CA GLU A 108 -7.47 -32.32 -2.63
C GLU A 108 -6.77 -32.41 -1.27
N HIS A 109 -5.98 -31.40 -0.90
CA HIS A 109 -5.25 -31.33 0.37
C HIS A 109 -5.92 -30.41 1.40
N GLY A 110 -7.14 -29.95 1.12
CA GLY A 110 -7.91 -29.09 2.01
C GLY A 110 -8.25 -27.73 1.41
N GLN A 111 -8.96 -26.93 2.21
CA GLN A 111 -9.34 -25.57 1.87
C GLN A 111 -8.16 -24.61 2.10
N LEU A 112 -7.89 -23.76 1.12
CA LEU A 112 -6.85 -22.73 1.17
C LEU A 112 -7.48 -21.35 1.03
N ASP A 113 -6.82 -20.33 1.57
CA ASP A 113 -7.25 -18.94 1.44
C ASP A 113 -6.10 -17.93 1.26
N ILE A 114 -6.46 -16.79 0.69
CA ILE A 114 -5.56 -15.64 0.53
C ILE A 114 -5.57 -14.83 1.84
N THR A 115 -4.45 -14.85 2.54
CA THR A 115 -4.14 -14.02 3.71
C THR A 115 -2.81 -13.32 3.47
N PRO A 116 -2.47 -12.25 4.20
CA PRO A 116 -1.17 -11.58 4.06
C PRO A 116 0.01 -12.56 4.17
N ARG A 117 -0.08 -13.55 5.07
CA ARG A 117 0.96 -14.57 5.27
C ARG A 117 1.02 -15.60 4.15
N THR A 118 -0.12 -15.98 3.56
CA THR A 118 -0.11 -16.88 2.40
C THR A 118 0.38 -16.18 1.14
N ILE A 119 0.15 -14.88 0.98
CA ILE A 119 0.70 -14.09 -0.13
C ILE A 119 2.24 -14.14 -0.13
N ASP A 120 2.87 -13.94 1.02
CA ASP A 120 4.33 -14.02 1.15
C ASP A 120 4.87 -15.40 0.75
N TRP A 121 4.17 -16.46 1.15
CA TRP A 121 4.56 -17.82 0.76
C TRP A 121 4.36 -18.05 -0.74
N ILE A 122 3.22 -17.62 -1.30
CA ILE A 122 2.91 -17.74 -2.73
C ILE A 122 4.00 -17.02 -3.54
N MET A 123 4.33 -15.77 -3.21
CA MET A 123 5.33 -15.00 -3.94
C MET A 123 6.74 -15.60 -3.89
N LYS A 124 7.09 -16.33 -2.82
CA LYS A 124 8.38 -17.05 -2.71
C LYS A 124 8.40 -18.36 -3.50
N ASN A 125 7.25 -18.99 -3.73
CA ASN A 125 7.13 -20.33 -4.30
C ASN A 125 6.46 -20.38 -5.68
N VAL A 126 5.97 -19.25 -6.18
CA VAL A 126 5.31 -19.13 -7.47
C VAL A 126 6.28 -19.37 -8.62
N LYS A 127 5.82 -20.12 -9.63
CA LYS A 127 6.54 -20.39 -10.86
C LYS A 127 5.78 -19.83 -12.06
N THR A 128 6.51 -19.39 -13.08
CA THR A 128 5.93 -19.06 -14.39
C THR A 128 5.51 -20.36 -15.08
N SER A 129 4.35 -20.36 -15.72
CA SER A 129 3.90 -21.52 -16.51
C SER A 129 4.81 -21.73 -17.72
N MET A 130 5.19 -22.97 -17.99
CA MET A 130 6.04 -23.33 -19.14
C MET A 130 5.34 -23.13 -20.49
N PHE A 131 4.00 -23.12 -20.51
CA PHE A 131 3.20 -23.03 -21.73
C PHE A 131 2.67 -21.63 -22.02
N ASN A 132 2.66 -20.74 -21.02
CA ASN A 132 2.14 -19.40 -21.15
C ASN A 132 2.78 -18.47 -20.10
N ASN A 133 3.60 -17.53 -20.55
CA ASN A 133 4.27 -16.56 -19.69
C ASN A 133 3.30 -15.59 -18.98
N ASP A 134 2.06 -15.49 -19.45
CA ASP A 134 0.99 -14.71 -18.81
C ASP A 134 0.30 -15.45 -17.65
N ARG A 135 0.77 -16.66 -17.30
CA ARG A 135 0.23 -17.46 -16.20
C ARG A 135 1.32 -17.87 -15.23
N SER A 136 0.95 -17.96 -13.97
CA SER A 136 1.83 -18.39 -12.90
C SER A 136 1.12 -19.43 -12.03
N TYR A 137 1.86 -20.29 -11.34
CA TYR A 137 1.25 -21.36 -10.54
C TYR A 137 2.06 -21.69 -9.29
N VAL A 138 1.39 -22.32 -8.33
CA VAL A 138 1.97 -22.91 -7.11
C VAL A 138 1.54 -24.37 -6.97
N TYR A 139 2.35 -25.19 -6.31
CA TYR A 139 2.01 -26.59 -6.04
C TYR A 139 1.11 -26.71 -4.80
N ASN A 140 -0.04 -27.35 -4.96
CA ASN A 140 -1.06 -27.46 -3.91
C ASN A 140 -0.54 -28.19 -2.67
N LYS A 141 0.18 -29.30 -2.86
CA LYS A 141 0.75 -30.08 -1.75
C LYS A 141 1.73 -29.29 -0.88
N ALA A 142 2.55 -28.47 -1.52
CA ALA A 142 3.49 -27.60 -0.80
C ALA A 142 2.75 -26.49 -0.07
N PHE A 143 1.70 -25.94 -0.70
CA PHE A 143 0.92 -24.86 -0.13
C PHE A 143 0.08 -25.33 1.07
N ALA A 144 -0.61 -26.47 0.95
CA ALA A 144 -1.34 -27.10 2.03
C ALA A 144 -0.42 -27.47 3.21
N ARG A 145 0.76 -28.03 2.94
CA ARG A 145 1.75 -28.29 4.01
C ARG A 145 2.19 -27.01 4.73
N PHE A 146 2.35 -25.90 4.01
CA PHE A 146 2.64 -24.62 4.67
C PHE A 146 1.46 -24.19 5.54
N TYR A 147 0.25 -24.31 5.00
CA TYR A 147 -1.01 -23.99 5.68
C TYR A 147 -1.18 -24.76 6.99
N ASP A 148 -1.00 -26.09 6.96
CA ASP A 148 -1.18 -26.95 8.14
C ASP A 148 -0.14 -26.69 9.23
N ASN A 149 1.08 -26.27 8.85
CA ASN A 149 2.20 -26.07 9.76
C ASN A 149 2.35 -24.62 10.24
N ASN A 150 1.53 -23.68 9.75
CA ASN A 150 1.64 -22.27 10.10
C ASN A 150 0.26 -21.71 10.45
N ASP A 151 0.20 -20.90 11.50
CA ASP A 151 -0.98 -20.07 11.72
C ASP A 151 -1.01 -18.95 10.66
N VAL A 152 -1.77 -19.18 9.58
CA VAL A 152 -1.92 -18.24 8.46
C VAL A 152 -2.69 -16.97 8.83
N PHE A 153 -3.30 -16.94 10.02
CA PHE A 153 -3.99 -15.79 10.60
C PHE A 153 -3.21 -15.12 11.74
N ALA A 154 -2.13 -15.75 12.22
CA ALA A 154 -1.27 -15.14 13.21
C ALA A 154 -0.71 -13.83 12.67
N LYS A 155 -0.82 -12.77 13.49
CA LYS A 155 -0.11 -11.51 13.26
C LYS A 155 1.37 -11.80 13.01
N PRO A 156 2.03 -11.07 12.09
CA PRO A 156 3.46 -11.24 11.84
C PRO A 156 4.22 -11.22 13.16
N THR A 157 5.07 -12.23 13.35
CA THR A 157 5.85 -12.38 14.59
C THR A 157 6.59 -11.06 14.85
N PRO A 158 6.43 -10.43 16.02
CA PRO A 158 7.05 -9.15 16.28
C PRO A 158 8.56 -9.28 16.09
N VAL A 159 9.10 -8.48 15.17
CA VAL A 159 10.54 -8.40 14.94
C VAL A 159 11.19 -8.07 16.28
N LYS A 160 12.19 -8.83 16.71
CA LYS A 160 12.91 -8.53 17.94
C LYS A 160 13.79 -7.30 17.69
N CYS A 161 13.60 -6.25 18.48
CA CYS A 161 14.50 -5.10 18.42
C CYS A 161 15.90 -5.53 18.91
N SER A 162 16.92 -5.20 18.13
CA SER A 162 18.32 -5.48 18.51
C SER A 162 18.80 -4.62 19.69
N LYS A 163 18.04 -3.59 20.05
CA LYS A 163 18.32 -2.61 21.09
C LYS A 163 17.12 -2.44 22.01
N LYS A 164 17.35 -1.83 23.18
CA LYS A 164 16.27 -1.47 24.09
C LYS A 164 15.41 -0.39 23.42
N PRO A 165 14.12 -0.65 23.16
CA PRO A 165 13.25 0.34 22.54
C PRO A 165 13.06 1.54 23.47
N LEU A 166 13.07 2.74 22.91
CA LEU A 166 12.65 3.93 23.65
C LEU A 166 11.12 3.92 23.72
N LYS A 167 10.57 4.27 24.89
CA LYS A 167 9.12 4.27 25.13
C LYS A 167 8.35 5.08 24.08
N MET A 168 8.94 6.16 23.57
CA MET A 168 8.31 6.99 22.54
C MET A 168 8.06 6.22 21.24
N PHE A 169 9.03 5.44 20.76
CA PHE A 169 8.86 4.63 19.55
C PHE A 169 7.87 3.48 19.75
N GLU A 170 7.77 2.94 20.96
CA GLU A 170 6.71 1.98 21.30
C GLU A 170 5.33 2.61 21.24
N ASN A 171 5.17 3.81 21.83
CA ASN A 171 3.90 4.55 21.78
C ASN A 171 3.47 4.86 20.34
N ILE A 172 4.41 5.27 19.48
CA ILE A 172 4.13 5.53 18.05
C ILE A 172 3.63 4.26 17.37
N ARG A 173 4.32 3.13 17.59
CA ARG A 173 3.91 1.85 17.01
C ARG A 173 2.56 1.38 17.50
N GLN A 174 2.29 1.54 18.80
CA GLN A 174 0.99 1.21 19.38
C GLN A 174 -0.11 2.09 18.78
N TRP A 175 0.12 3.40 18.68
CA TRP A 175 -0.83 4.34 18.07
C TRP A 175 -1.18 3.96 16.62
N ALA A 176 -0.19 3.48 15.87
CA ALA A 176 -0.35 3.04 14.48
C ALA A 176 -1.07 1.68 14.37
N ASP A 177 -0.73 0.71 15.23
CA ASP A 177 -1.39 -0.61 15.29
C ASP A 177 -2.88 -0.47 15.67
N GLU A 178 -3.20 0.37 16.67
CA GLU A 178 -4.58 0.65 17.10
C GLU A 178 -5.45 1.25 15.99
N ARG A 179 -4.83 1.89 14.99
CA ARG A 179 -5.49 2.50 13.82
C ARG A 179 -5.45 1.62 12.58
N GLY A 180 -4.95 0.38 12.70
CA GLY A 180 -4.87 -0.56 11.58
C GLY A 180 -3.84 -0.19 10.51
N LEU A 181 -2.89 0.71 10.82
CA LEU A 181 -1.87 1.14 9.85
C LEU A 181 -1.01 -0.05 9.41
N TYR A 182 -0.75 -1.01 10.29
CA TYR A 182 0.02 -2.21 9.97
C TYR A 182 -0.80 -3.31 9.31
N ASP A 183 -2.14 -3.25 9.41
CA ASP A 183 -3.04 -4.22 8.78
C ASP A 183 -3.36 -3.82 7.32
N ALA A 184 -3.51 -2.52 7.05
CA ALA A 184 -3.93 -2.00 5.74
C ALA A 184 -2.88 -1.12 5.04
N GLY A 185 -1.88 -0.60 5.76
CA GLY A 185 -0.88 0.31 5.22
C GLY A 185 0.23 -0.40 4.46
N ASP A 186 0.74 0.23 3.40
CA ASP A 186 1.86 -0.27 2.62
C ASP A 186 3.08 0.67 2.69
N PRO A 187 4.31 0.15 2.54
CA PRO A 187 5.53 0.96 2.60
C PRO A 187 5.58 2.12 1.61
N LYS A 188 4.95 2.02 0.43
CA LYS A 188 4.99 3.10 -0.57
C LYS A 188 4.14 4.26 -0.11
N THR A 189 2.97 4.01 0.47
CA THR A 189 2.12 5.06 1.03
C THR A 189 2.83 5.79 2.16
N GLN A 190 3.50 5.07 3.07
CA GLN A 190 4.31 5.72 4.11
C GLN A 190 5.51 6.51 3.55
N LEU A 191 6.11 6.06 2.45
CA LEU A 191 7.18 6.82 1.78
C LEU A 191 6.64 8.12 1.15
N ILE A 192 5.44 8.10 0.58
CA ILE A 192 4.78 9.30 0.05
C ILE A 192 4.47 10.27 1.19
N LYS A 193 3.95 9.77 2.32
CA LYS A 193 3.70 10.59 3.50
C LYS A 193 4.99 11.23 4.02
N LEU A 194 6.11 10.51 4.02
CA LEU A 194 7.41 11.08 4.39
C LEU A 194 7.83 12.25 3.47
N GLN A 195 7.51 12.17 2.18
CA GLN A 195 7.77 13.26 1.24
C GLN A 195 6.88 14.48 1.50
N GLU A 196 5.64 14.26 1.93
CA GLU A 196 4.71 15.31 2.37
C GLU A 196 5.27 16.06 3.59
N GLU A 197 5.64 15.33 4.66
CA GLU A 197 6.24 15.92 5.88
C GLU A 197 7.53 16.70 5.56
N MET A 198 8.34 16.19 4.63
CA MET A 198 9.54 16.89 4.19
C MET A 198 9.22 18.20 3.44
N GLY A 199 8.09 18.24 2.72
CA GLY A 199 7.59 19.44 2.06
C GLY A 199 7.14 20.51 3.05
N GLU A 200 6.45 20.11 4.11
CA GLU A 200 6.06 20.99 5.22
C GLU A 200 7.28 21.55 5.93
N LEU A 201 8.26 20.70 6.27
CA LEU A 201 9.53 21.13 6.84
C LEU A 201 10.25 22.15 5.93
N ALA A 202 10.27 21.92 4.62
CA ALA A 202 10.90 22.83 3.67
C ALA A 202 10.21 24.20 3.65
N LYS A 203 8.87 24.23 3.65
CA LYS A 203 8.08 25.47 3.72
C LYS A 203 8.34 26.21 5.04
N ALA A 204 8.22 25.52 6.17
CA ALA A 204 8.44 26.08 7.50
C ALA A 204 9.86 26.70 7.64
N THR A 205 10.87 26.02 7.08
CA THR A 205 12.25 26.51 7.06
C THR A 205 12.38 27.81 6.25
N LEU A 206 11.71 27.92 5.10
CA LEU A 206 11.72 29.12 4.26
C LEU A 206 11.01 30.29 4.94
N GLU A 207 9.90 30.01 5.61
CA GLU A 207 9.07 31.00 6.32
C GLU A 207 9.65 31.37 7.70
N LYS A 208 10.68 30.64 8.17
CA LYS A 208 11.28 30.76 9.51
C LYS A 208 10.26 30.52 10.62
N ASP A 209 9.29 29.65 10.36
CA ASP A 209 8.31 29.21 11.34
C ASP A 209 8.93 28.12 12.21
N HIS A 210 9.40 28.50 13.40
CA HIS A 210 10.10 27.57 14.28
C HIS A 210 9.14 26.50 14.84
N ASP A 211 7.89 26.86 15.13
CA ASP A 211 6.94 25.92 15.74
C ASP A 211 6.59 24.83 14.72
N GLU A 212 6.33 25.22 13.47
CA GLU A 212 6.08 24.30 12.37
C GLU A 212 7.33 23.45 12.03
N VAL A 213 8.55 24.00 12.14
CA VAL A 213 9.79 23.21 11.97
C VAL A 213 9.87 22.09 13.02
N VAL A 214 9.50 22.37 14.27
CA VAL A 214 9.53 21.36 15.34
C VAL A 214 8.49 20.27 15.07
N ASP A 215 7.29 20.65 14.64
CA ASP A 215 6.20 19.75 14.33
C ASP A 215 6.55 18.82 13.16
N ALA A 216 6.94 19.38 12.02
CA ALA A 216 7.28 18.62 10.82
C ALA A 216 8.47 17.66 11.04
N ILE A 217 9.47 18.04 11.83
CA ILE A 217 10.56 17.11 12.22
C ILE A 217 10.01 15.95 13.06
N GLY A 218 9.08 16.22 13.97
CA GLY A 218 8.39 15.20 14.78
C GLY A 218 7.63 14.23 13.90
N ASP A 219 6.84 14.74 12.95
CA ASP A 219 6.02 13.93 12.06
C ASP A 219 6.86 13.08 11.11
N MET A 220 7.97 13.60 10.60
CA MET A 220 8.95 12.79 9.87
C MET A 220 9.46 11.61 10.71
N VAL A 221 9.71 11.79 12.01
CA VAL A 221 10.16 10.70 12.90
C VAL A 221 9.04 9.67 13.13
N VAL A 222 7.78 10.13 13.27
CA VAL A 222 6.61 9.24 13.38
C VAL A 222 6.48 8.38 12.12
N VAL A 223 6.54 9.01 10.94
CA VAL A 223 6.45 8.31 9.65
C VAL A 223 7.60 7.32 9.46
N LEU A 224 8.84 7.73 9.76
CA LEU A 224 10.00 6.84 9.68
C LEU A 224 9.89 5.64 10.63
N THR A 225 9.30 5.83 11.80
CA THR A 225 9.09 4.75 12.77
C THR A 225 8.12 3.70 12.21
N ASN A 226 7.03 4.14 11.60
CA ASN A 226 6.03 3.27 10.99
C ASN A 226 6.55 2.63 9.71
N LEU A 227 7.28 3.37 8.88
CA LEU A 227 7.91 2.86 7.67
C LEU A 227 8.95 1.77 7.99
N ALA A 228 9.76 1.96 9.04
CA ALA A 228 10.67 0.93 9.53
C ALA A 228 9.89 -0.34 9.92
N HIS A 229 8.81 -0.19 10.69
CA HIS A 229 7.97 -1.31 11.10
C HIS A 229 7.40 -2.10 9.90
N LEU A 230 6.84 -1.41 8.90
CA LEU A 230 6.32 -2.03 7.68
C LEU A 230 7.40 -2.74 6.86
N ASN A 231 8.67 -2.35 7.01
CA ASN A 231 9.82 -3.02 6.41
C ASN A 231 10.41 -4.11 7.31
N ASN A 232 9.70 -4.53 8.36
CA ASN A 232 10.12 -5.54 9.33
C ASN A 232 11.44 -5.18 10.03
N VAL A 233 11.66 -3.89 10.33
CA VAL A 233 12.82 -3.42 11.12
C VAL A 233 12.37 -2.43 12.18
N HIS A 234 13.16 -2.29 13.25
CA HIS A 234 12.94 -1.26 14.27
C HIS A 234 13.75 -0.02 13.93
N ILE A 235 13.14 1.17 13.99
CA ILE A 235 13.84 2.44 13.75
C ILE A 235 15.06 2.61 14.66
N GLU A 236 15.00 2.08 15.87
CA GLU A 236 16.11 2.06 16.83
C GLU A 236 17.33 1.31 16.27
N THR A 237 17.09 0.23 15.52
CA THR A 237 18.16 -0.50 14.84
C THR A 237 18.73 0.34 13.69
N CYS A 238 17.87 0.99 12.90
CA CYS A 238 18.31 1.88 11.81
C CYS A 238 19.17 3.05 12.33
N ILE A 239 18.75 3.72 13.41
CA ILE A 239 19.49 4.82 14.04
C ILE A 239 20.83 4.33 14.56
N ALA A 240 20.87 3.17 15.23
CA ALA A 240 22.11 2.62 15.79
C ALA A 240 23.11 2.27 14.68
N GLU A 241 22.67 1.64 13.59
CA GLU A 241 23.52 1.34 12.43
C GLU A 241 24.05 2.62 11.79
N ALA A 242 23.19 3.63 11.59
CA ALA A 242 23.61 4.93 11.08
C ALA A 242 24.66 5.58 12.01
N TYR A 243 24.43 5.54 13.33
CA TYR A 243 25.36 6.08 14.31
C TYR A 243 26.72 5.38 14.27
N ASN A 244 26.76 4.05 14.22
CA ASN A 244 27.99 3.25 14.15
C ASN A 244 28.86 3.60 12.93
N VAL A 245 28.23 4.06 11.84
CA VAL A 245 28.92 4.53 10.64
C VAL A 245 29.43 5.95 10.85
N ILE A 246 28.58 6.89 11.29
CA ILE A 246 28.98 8.31 11.40
C ILE A 246 29.96 8.57 12.55
N SER A 247 29.90 7.80 13.63
CA SER A 247 30.79 7.94 14.79
C SER A 247 32.25 7.60 14.47
N LYS A 248 32.49 6.89 13.37
CA LYS A 248 33.81 6.50 12.88
C LYS A 248 34.33 7.43 11.78
N ARG A 249 33.51 8.38 11.29
CA ARG A 249 33.92 9.28 10.22
C ARG A 249 34.91 10.31 10.75
N THR A 250 36.02 10.48 10.05
CA THR A 250 36.89 11.64 10.18
C THR A 250 36.63 12.60 9.03
N GLY A 251 36.82 13.90 9.26
CA GLY A 251 36.50 14.93 8.29
C GLY A 251 36.50 16.32 8.89
N LYS A 252 36.08 17.31 8.09
CA LYS A 252 36.01 18.71 8.47
C LYS A 252 34.75 19.38 7.94
N MET A 253 34.31 20.43 8.64
CA MET A 253 33.23 21.28 8.16
C MET A 253 33.73 22.19 7.03
N VAL A 254 33.04 22.18 5.89
CA VAL A 254 33.29 23.09 4.76
C VAL A 254 31.95 23.65 4.31
N ASN A 255 31.80 24.97 4.33
CA ASN A 255 30.57 25.68 3.92
C ASN A 255 29.28 25.13 4.58
N GLY A 256 29.34 24.86 5.88
CA GLY A 256 28.18 24.37 6.65
C GLY A 256 27.86 22.89 6.45
N THR A 257 28.63 22.16 5.63
CA THR A 257 28.46 20.71 5.42
C THR A 257 29.68 19.95 5.94
N PHE A 258 29.46 18.78 6.53
CA PHE A 258 30.55 17.88 6.93
C PHE A 258 31.11 17.15 5.70
N VAL A 259 32.40 17.34 5.41
CA VAL A 259 33.13 16.67 4.34
C VAL A 259 34.04 15.61 4.94
N LYS A 260 33.82 14.34 4.58
CA LYS A 260 34.66 13.20 5.00
C LYS A 260 36.08 13.38 4.43
N ASP A 261 37.09 12.99 5.20
CA ASP A 261 38.44 12.85 4.67
C ASP A 261 38.43 11.82 3.52
N ALA A 262 39.19 12.09 2.45
CA ALA A 262 39.36 11.13 1.37
C ALA A 262 40.17 9.93 1.89
N ASP A 263 39.73 8.71 1.56
CA ASP A 263 40.47 7.48 1.86
C ASP A 263 41.78 7.42 1.05
#